data_AF-G4A9K5-F1
#
_entry.id   AF-G4A9K5-F1
#
_cell.length_a   1.000
_cell.length_b   1.000
_cell.length_c   1.000
_cell.angle_alpha   90.00
_cell.angle_beta   90.00
_cell.angle_gamma   90.00
#
_symmetry.space_group_name_H-M   'P 1'
#
loop_
_entity.id
_entity.type
_entity.pdbx_description
1 polymer ?
#
loop_
_entity_poly.entity_id
_entity_poly.type
_entity_poly.pdbx_seq_one_letter_code
_entity_poly.pdbx_strand_id
1 'polypeptide(L)'
;MDFSDFRDQLDSAENRERFFAGIPKIKAKDTDKIEIYQLFIQHILFSLKENGKAAIVLPTGFITAQSGIDRKIREYLVDNKMLAGVVFMPSNIFATTGTNVSILFIDKTNKDKVVLIDASGLGEKIKDGKNQKTVLSREEEQKICQTYGQAGSGRFQRGSRLR
;
A
#
# COMPACT_ATOMS: atom_id res chain seq x y z
N MET A 1 -23.85 10.06 -4.52
CA MET A 1 -23.28 10.64 -3.28
C MET A 1 -21.79 10.83 -3.54
N ASP A 2 -21.32 12.08 -3.53
CA ASP A 2 -19.90 12.38 -3.71
C ASP A 2 -19.23 12.37 -2.33
N PHE A 3 -18.04 11.78 -2.23
CA PHE A 3 -17.27 11.76 -0.99
C PHE A 3 -16.83 13.16 -0.56
N SER A 4 -16.73 14.09 -1.52
CA SER A 4 -16.37 15.49 -1.27
C SER A 4 -17.33 16.20 -0.31
N ASP A 5 -18.63 15.86 -0.34
CA ASP A 5 -19.69 16.50 0.45
C ASP A 5 -19.57 16.25 1.98
N PHE A 6 -19.00 15.10 2.36
CA PHE A 6 -18.89 14.68 3.77
C PHE A 6 -17.51 14.90 4.36
N ARG A 7 -16.56 15.31 3.52
CA ARG A 7 -15.16 15.40 3.89
C ARG A 7 -14.90 16.39 5.02
N ASP A 8 -15.51 17.57 4.96
CA ASP A 8 -15.32 18.60 5.98
C ASP A 8 -15.97 18.21 7.31
N GLN A 9 -16.93 17.28 7.28
CA GLN A 9 -17.51 16.68 8.49
C GLN A 9 -16.55 15.68 9.16
N LEU A 10 -15.53 15.18 8.43
CA LEU A 10 -14.50 14.31 9.00
C LEU A 10 -13.50 15.10 9.85
N ASP A 11 -13.37 16.42 9.66
CA ASP A 11 -12.50 17.28 10.47
C ASP A 11 -13.17 17.67 11.80
N SER A 12 -13.57 16.65 12.55
CA SER A 12 -14.22 16.77 13.86
C SER A 12 -13.34 16.20 14.97
N ALA A 13 -13.61 16.62 16.21
CA ALA A 13 -12.85 16.16 17.37
C ALA A 13 -12.83 14.63 17.52
N GLU A 14 -13.97 14.00 17.23
CA GLU A 14 -14.20 12.55 17.34
C GLU A 14 -13.40 11.75 16.32
N ASN A 15 -13.05 12.36 15.18
CA ASN A 15 -12.35 11.70 14.08
C ASN A 15 -10.83 11.89 14.15
N ARG A 16 -10.31 12.69 15.09
CA ARG A 16 -8.87 12.99 15.19
C ARG A 16 -8.01 11.76 15.46
N GLU A 17 -8.49 10.83 16.28
CA GLU A 17 -7.77 9.56 16.52
C GLU A 17 -7.75 8.68 15.27
N ARG A 18 -8.87 8.64 14.53
CA ARG A 18 -8.99 7.86 13.30
C ARG A 18 -8.11 8.42 12.19
N PHE A 19 -8.11 9.75 12.00
CA PHE A 19 -7.35 10.42 10.94
C PHE A 19 -6.15 11.20 11.51
N PHE A 20 -5.32 10.51 12.29
CA PHE A 20 -4.18 11.10 13.00
C PHE A 20 -3.15 11.80 12.08
N ALA A 21 -3.02 11.37 10.82
CA ALA A 21 -2.09 11.97 9.86
C ALA A 21 -2.69 13.21 9.17
N GLY A 22 -4.00 13.44 9.35
CA GLY A 22 -4.78 14.51 8.76
C GLY A 22 -5.70 14.03 7.63
N ILE A 23 -6.46 14.99 7.10
CA ILE A 23 -7.42 14.80 6.02
C ILE A 23 -6.90 15.58 4.79
N PRO A 24 -6.72 14.93 3.62
CA PRO A 24 -6.14 15.57 2.44
C PRO A 24 -6.94 16.80 2.05
N LYS A 25 -6.31 17.98 1.82
CA LYS A 25 -6.96 19.24 1.44
C LYS A 25 -7.12 19.35 -0.08
N ILE A 26 -8.35 19.54 -0.55
CA ILE A 26 -8.73 19.47 -1.97
C ILE A 26 -9.30 20.82 -2.36
N LYS A 27 -8.90 21.31 -3.53
CA LYS A 27 -9.60 22.43 -4.19
C LYS A 27 -10.81 21.84 -4.93
N ALA A 28 -11.98 22.45 -4.79
CA ALA A 28 -13.25 21.95 -5.35
C ALA A 28 -13.26 21.63 -6.87
N LYS A 29 -12.21 22.00 -7.61
CA LYS A 29 -12.07 21.79 -9.06
C LYS A 29 -11.25 20.54 -9.44
N ASP A 30 -10.71 19.80 -8.48
CA ASP A 30 -9.82 18.64 -8.70
C ASP A 30 -10.40 17.34 -8.10
N THR A 31 -11.69 17.05 -8.33
CA THR A 31 -12.39 15.85 -7.83
C THR A 31 -11.84 14.54 -8.40
N ASP A 32 -11.11 14.57 -9.50
CA ASP A 32 -10.47 13.36 -10.06
C ASP A 32 -9.12 13.03 -9.40
N LYS A 33 -8.60 13.94 -8.54
CA LYS A 33 -7.31 13.77 -7.83
C LYS A 33 -7.49 13.41 -6.36
N ILE A 34 -8.66 12.91 -5.97
CA ILE A 34 -8.95 12.65 -4.56
C ILE A 34 -8.03 11.52 -4.06
N GLU A 35 -7.09 11.87 -3.19
CA GLU A 35 -6.24 10.93 -2.45
C GLU A 35 -7.03 10.23 -1.32
N ILE A 36 -8.23 9.75 -1.64
CA ILE A 36 -9.17 9.14 -0.68
C ILE A 36 -8.55 7.92 -0.01
N TYR A 37 -7.60 7.26 -0.68
CA TYR A 37 -6.89 6.10 -0.17
C TYR A 37 -6.17 6.40 1.16
N GLN A 38 -5.72 7.64 1.40
CA GLN A 38 -5.11 8.04 2.67
C GLN A 38 -6.10 7.92 3.85
N LEU A 39 -7.38 8.21 3.61
CA LEU A 39 -8.43 8.07 4.62
C LEU A 39 -8.78 6.59 4.85
N PHE A 40 -8.79 5.78 3.80
CA PHE A 40 -9.01 4.33 3.92
C PHE A 40 -7.89 3.65 4.72
N ILE A 41 -6.62 3.98 4.47
CA ILE A 41 -5.50 3.38 5.23
C ILE A 41 -5.61 3.71 6.72
N GLN A 42 -5.87 4.98 7.04
CA GLN A 42 -6.07 5.43 8.42
C GLN A 42 -7.28 4.74 9.07
N HIS A 43 -8.39 4.61 8.35
CA HIS A 43 -9.58 3.90 8.83
C HIS A 43 -9.29 2.40 9.08
N ILE A 44 -8.56 1.73 8.19
CA ILE A 44 -8.14 0.34 8.39
C ILE A 44 -7.30 0.21 9.66
N LEU A 45 -6.32 1.10 9.85
CA LEU A 45 -5.46 1.10 11.04
C LEU A 45 -6.24 1.29 12.34
N PHE A 46 -7.22 2.19 12.33
CA PHE A 46 -8.11 2.42 13.46
C PHE A 46 -9.00 1.20 13.75
N SER A 47 -9.52 0.55 12.70
CA SER A 47 -10.46 -0.58 12.82
C SER A 47 -9.79 -1.93 13.11
N LEU A 48 -8.48 -2.07 12.88
CA LEU A 48 -7.74 -3.29 13.19
C LEU A 48 -7.70 -3.54 14.70
N LYS A 49 -8.01 -4.77 15.12
CA LYS A 49 -7.79 -5.24 16.50
C LYS A 49 -6.30 -5.20 16.85
N GLU A 50 -5.96 -5.23 18.14
CA GLU A 50 -4.57 -5.22 18.64
C GLU A 50 -3.66 -6.30 18.03
N ASN A 51 -4.21 -7.47 17.69
CA ASN A 51 -3.51 -8.56 16.99
C ASN A 51 -3.86 -8.67 15.50
N GLY A 52 -4.43 -7.61 14.94
CA GLY A 52 -4.92 -7.54 13.57
C GLY A 52 -3.80 -7.40 12.55
N LYS A 53 -4.06 -7.92 11.36
CA LYS A 53 -3.18 -7.83 10.19
C LYS A 53 -3.99 -7.35 8.98
N ALA A 54 -3.34 -6.67 8.05
CA ALA A 54 -3.95 -6.23 6.80
C ALA A 54 -2.95 -6.32 5.64
N ALA A 55 -3.47 -6.52 4.43
CA ALA A 55 -2.75 -6.32 3.19
C ALA A 55 -3.55 -5.33 2.33
N ILE A 56 -2.94 -4.23 1.92
CA ILE A 56 -3.61 -3.13 1.22
C ILE A 56 -2.94 -2.93 -0.13
N VAL A 57 -3.71 -3.05 -1.21
CA VAL A 57 -3.28 -2.62 -2.55
C VAL A 57 -3.50 -1.12 -2.65
N LEU A 58 -2.44 -0.38 -2.95
CA LEU A 58 -2.48 1.08 -2.99
C LEU A 58 -1.50 1.63 -4.05
N PRO A 59 -1.64 2.89 -4.48
CA PRO A 59 -0.71 3.49 -5.44
C PRO A 59 0.74 3.47 -4.91
N THR A 60 1.71 3.08 -5.75
CA THR A 60 3.15 3.08 -5.37
C THR A 60 3.64 4.46 -4.94
N GLY A 61 2.96 5.53 -5.36
CA GLY A 61 3.18 6.90 -4.87
C GLY A 61 3.13 6.99 -3.34
N PHE A 62 2.20 6.29 -2.68
CA PHE A 62 2.12 6.26 -1.21
C PHE A 62 3.41 5.75 -0.58
N ILE A 63 4.12 4.78 -1.18
CA ILE A 63 5.36 4.23 -0.60
C ILE A 63 6.53 5.23 -0.76
N THR A 64 6.53 5.98 -1.86
CA THR A 64 7.67 6.80 -2.30
C THR A 64 7.55 8.28 -1.93
N ALA A 65 6.36 8.77 -1.59
CA ALA A 65 6.09 10.17 -1.27
C ALA A 65 6.95 10.68 -0.10
N GLN A 66 7.73 11.75 -0.29
CA GLN A 66 8.68 12.26 0.70
C GLN A 66 8.09 13.24 1.73
N SER A 67 6.80 13.55 1.63
CA SER A 67 6.11 14.53 2.46
C SER A 67 4.61 14.24 2.55
N GLY A 68 3.88 15.06 3.31
CA GLY A 68 2.42 15.01 3.34
C GLY A 68 1.86 13.90 4.24
N ILE A 69 0.59 13.57 4.01
CA ILE A 69 -0.16 12.60 4.80
C ILE A 69 0.42 11.19 4.64
N ASP A 70 0.84 10.83 3.42
CA ASP A 70 1.46 9.52 3.16
C ASP A 70 2.69 9.29 4.05
N ARG A 71 3.58 10.29 4.14
CA ARG A 71 4.78 10.19 4.98
C ARG A 71 4.42 9.98 6.45
N LYS A 72 3.47 10.76 6.97
CA LYS A 72 3.02 10.66 8.37
C LYS A 72 2.42 9.28 8.69
N ILE A 73 1.64 8.71 7.77
CA ILE A 73 1.10 7.36 7.95
C ILE A 73 2.25 6.33 7.97
N ARG A 74 3.23 6.44 7.07
CA ARG A 74 4.37 5.52 7.05
C ARG A 74 5.28 5.67 8.27
N GLU A 75 5.52 6.90 8.74
CA GLU A 75 6.21 7.18 10.01
C GLU A 75 5.50 6.47 11.16
N TYR A 76 4.17 6.64 11.29
CA TYR A 76 3.38 5.96 12.31
C TYR A 76 3.49 4.42 12.24
N LEU A 77 3.43 3.84 11.04
CA LEU A 77 3.58 2.39 10.85
C LEU A 77 4.96 1.89 11.29
N VAL A 78 6.02 2.65 11.02
CA VAL A 78 7.40 2.28 11.39
C VAL A 78 7.63 2.48 12.89
N ASP A 79 7.23 3.62 13.44
CA ASP A 79 7.42 3.97 14.84
C ASP A 79 6.70 3.00 15.78
N ASN A 80 5.51 2.53 15.38
CA ASN A 80 4.74 1.53 16.12
C ASN A 80 5.10 0.08 15.73
N LYS A 81 6.14 -0.13 14.92
CA LYS A 81 6.59 -1.44 14.42
C LYS A 81 5.49 -2.25 13.72
N MET A 82 4.48 -1.60 13.16
CA MET A 82 3.34 -2.24 12.50
C MET A 82 3.59 -2.58 11.02
N LEU A 83 4.61 -1.98 10.41
CA LEU A 83 4.98 -2.27 9.02
C LEU A 83 5.58 -3.67 8.93
N ALA A 84 4.87 -4.62 8.31
CA ALA A 84 5.35 -5.98 8.11
C ALA A 84 6.14 -6.12 6.80
N GLY A 85 5.67 -5.46 5.74
CA GLY A 85 6.38 -5.48 4.47
C GLY A 85 5.71 -4.72 3.33
N VAL A 86 6.44 -4.61 2.23
CA VAL A 86 6.00 -3.96 1.00
C VAL A 86 6.40 -4.81 -0.19
N VAL A 87 5.47 -5.00 -1.13
CA VAL A 87 5.74 -5.62 -2.44
C VAL A 87 5.46 -4.59 -3.52
N PHE A 88 6.49 -4.19 -4.27
CA PHE A 88 6.34 -3.36 -5.46
C PHE A 88 5.88 -4.23 -6.63
N MET A 89 4.66 -4.01 -7.12
CA MET A 89 4.08 -4.85 -8.18
C MET A 89 4.52 -4.38 -9.58
N PRO A 90 4.46 -5.27 -10.59
CA PRO A 90 4.65 -4.88 -11.98
C PRO A 90 3.74 -3.73 -12.42
N SER A 91 4.27 -2.88 -13.28
CA SER A 91 3.47 -1.84 -13.94
C SER A 91 2.32 -2.46 -14.75
N ASN A 92 1.18 -1.78 -14.84
CA ASN A 92 0.00 -2.23 -15.59
C ASN A 92 -0.56 -3.61 -15.17
N ILE A 93 -0.26 -4.08 -13.96
CA ILE A 93 -0.90 -5.29 -13.43
C ILE A 93 -2.41 -5.08 -13.19
N PHE A 94 -2.80 -3.85 -12.83
CA PHE A 94 -4.20 -3.41 -12.80
C PHE A 94 -4.45 -2.42 -13.94
N ALA A 95 -4.64 -2.95 -15.15
CA ALA A 95 -4.75 -2.17 -16.39
C ALA A 95 -5.90 -1.14 -16.44
N THR A 96 -6.85 -1.19 -15.50
CA THR A 96 -7.97 -0.25 -15.38
C THR A 96 -7.65 1.01 -14.59
N THR A 97 -6.54 1.04 -13.83
CA THR A 97 -6.26 2.11 -12.84
C THR A 97 -5.31 3.19 -13.32
N GLY A 98 -4.57 2.95 -14.42
CA GLY A 98 -3.60 3.90 -14.98
C GLY A 98 -2.40 4.24 -14.07
N THR A 99 -2.27 3.58 -12.91
CA THR A 99 -1.23 3.86 -11.91
C THR A 99 -0.55 2.56 -11.47
N ASN A 100 0.75 2.63 -11.17
CA ASN A 100 1.48 1.52 -10.56
C ASN A 100 1.03 1.33 -9.11
N VAL A 101 0.87 0.08 -8.69
CA VAL A 101 0.46 -0.23 -7.32
C VAL A 101 1.53 -0.98 -6.56
N SER A 102 1.42 -0.94 -5.25
CA SER A 102 2.20 -1.77 -4.33
C SER A 102 1.25 -2.41 -3.32
N ILE A 103 1.68 -3.50 -2.71
CA ILE A 103 0.97 -4.14 -1.60
C ILE A 103 1.68 -3.77 -0.31
N LEU A 104 0.96 -3.12 0.60
CA LEU A 104 1.41 -2.79 1.95
C LEU A 104 0.87 -3.84 2.92
N PHE A 105 1.77 -4.50 3.64
CA PHE A 105 1.43 -5.45 4.69
C PHE A 105 1.62 -4.81 6.07
N ILE A 106 0.58 -4.93 6.89
CA ILE A 106 0.49 -4.38 8.24
C ILE A 106 0.23 -5.54 9.20
N ASP A 107 0.95 -5.55 10.32
CA ASP A 107 0.72 -6.47 11.44
C ASP A 107 0.97 -5.71 12.74
N LYS A 108 -0.10 -5.48 13.52
CA LYS A 108 -0.01 -4.74 14.80
C LYS A 108 0.84 -5.44 15.86
N THR A 109 1.18 -6.71 15.64
CA THR A 109 2.01 -7.53 16.53
C THR A 109 3.38 -7.85 15.95
N ASN A 110 3.78 -7.19 14.85
CA ASN A 110 5.03 -7.49 14.18
C ASN A 110 6.24 -7.27 15.12
N LYS A 111 7.08 -8.30 15.21
CA LYS A 111 8.35 -8.29 15.95
C LYS A 111 9.56 -8.48 15.04
N ASP A 112 9.29 -8.79 13.77
CA ASP A 112 10.29 -9.12 12.77
C ASP A 112 10.72 -7.88 11.98
N LYS A 113 11.74 -8.06 11.15
CA LYS A 113 12.21 -7.02 10.23
C LYS A 113 11.19 -6.82 9.10
N VAL A 114 11.09 -5.57 8.63
CA VAL A 114 10.29 -5.23 7.45
C VAL A 114 10.82 -5.99 6.23
N VAL A 115 9.91 -6.65 5.50
CA VAL A 115 10.23 -7.34 4.24
C VAL A 115 9.96 -6.41 3.07
N LEU A 116 10.96 -6.17 2.22
CA LEU A 116 10.81 -5.39 0.98
C LEU A 116 11.07 -6.29 -0.22
N ILE A 117 10.11 -6.38 -1.14
CA ILE A 117 10.22 -7.18 -2.36
C ILE A 117 9.97 -6.26 -3.55
N ASP A 118 10.92 -6.25 -4.47
CA ASP A 118 10.74 -5.64 -5.78
C ASP A 118 10.34 -6.71 -6.80
N ALA A 119 9.05 -6.73 -7.16
CA ALA A 119 8.49 -7.57 -8.21
C ALA A 119 8.19 -6.75 -9.47
N SER A 120 8.63 -5.50 -9.57
CA SER A 120 8.25 -4.58 -10.64
C SER A 120 8.74 -5.03 -12.04
N GLY A 121 9.80 -5.84 -12.08
CA GLY A 121 10.37 -6.43 -13.30
C GLY A 121 9.80 -7.79 -13.68
N LEU A 122 8.79 -8.32 -12.97
CA LEU A 122 8.15 -9.59 -13.29
C LEU A 122 6.95 -9.43 -14.23
N GLY A 123 6.51 -10.55 -14.79
CA GLY A 123 5.29 -10.66 -15.58
C GLY A 123 5.48 -10.43 -17.07
N GLU A 124 4.51 -10.93 -17.82
CA GLU A 124 4.43 -10.77 -19.26
C GLU A 124 3.38 -9.73 -19.64
N LYS A 125 3.71 -8.90 -20.61
CA LYS A 125 2.83 -7.89 -21.18
C LYS A 125 1.93 -8.51 -22.24
N ILE A 126 0.63 -8.56 -21.97
CA ILE A 126 -0.37 -9.07 -22.91
C ILE A 126 -1.32 -7.98 -23.37
N LYS A 127 -1.81 -8.10 -24.61
CA LYS A 127 -2.86 -7.22 -25.14
C LYS A 127 -4.21 -7.60 -24.56
N ASP A 128 -4.97 -6.61 -24.13
CA ASP A 128 -6.34 -6.75 -23.62
C ASP A 128 -7.25 -5.72 -24.32
N GLY A 129 -7.77 -6.12 -25.49
CA GLY A 129 -8.46 -5.20 -26.39
C GLY A 129 -7.54 -4.07 -26.89
N LYS A 130 -7.91 -2.81 -26.58
CA LYS A 130 -7.09 -1.62 -26.86
C LYS A 130 -6.05 -1.32 -25.78
N ASN A 131 -6.11 -2.02 -24.65
CA ASN A 131 -5.24 -1.81 -23.50
C ASN A 131 -4.14 -2.88 -23.46
N GLN A 132 -3.18 -2.68 -22.55
CA GLN A 132 -2.12 -3.63 -22.27
C GLN A 132 -2.10 -3.89 -20.76
N LYS A 133 -2.01 -5.16 -20.38
CA LYS A 133 -1.88 -5.57 -18.97
C LYS A 133 -0.66 -6.44 -18.77
N THR A 134 -0.09 -6.36 -17.58
CA THR A 134 0.97 -7.28 -17.15
C THR A 134 0.34 -8.41 -16.36
N VAL A 135 0.65 -9.65 -16.72
CA VAL A 135 0.15 -10.85 -16.04
C VAL A 135 1.34 -11.59 -15.47
N LEU A 136 1.25 -11.94 -14.19
CA LEU A 136 2.24 -12.81 -13.54
C LEU A 136 1.94 -14.26 -13.90
N SER A 137 2.99 -15.03 -14.17
CA SER A 137 2.87 -16.48 -14.24
C SER A 137 2.66 -17.05 -12.84
N ARG A 138 2.14 -18.27 -12.75
CA ARG A 138 1.96 -18.97 -11.47
C ARG A 138 3.28 -19.13 -10.72
N GLU A 139 4.36 -19.40 -11.45
CA GLU A 139 5.71 -19.52 -10.90
C GLU A 139 6.21 -18.19 -10.32
N GLU A 140 5.93 -17.07 -10.99
CA GLU A 140 6.28 -15.74 -10.50
C GLU A 140 5.49 -15.36 -9.25
N GLU A 141 4.18 -15.62 -9.22
CA GLU A 141 3.34 -15.44 -8.02
C GLU A 141 3.87 -16.26 -6.84
N GLN A 142 4.17 -17.54 -7.08
CA GLN A 142 4.74 -18.42 -6.06
C GLN A 142 6.09 -17.91 -5.57
N LYS A 143 6.94 -17.40 -6.46
CA LYS A 143 8.23 -16.81 -6.09
C LYS A 143 8.05 -15.60 -5.17
N ILE A 144 7.10 -14.70 -5.45
CA ILE A 144 6.78 -13.57 -4.58
C ILE A 144 6.31 -14.06 -3.20
N CYS A 145 5.33 -14.97 -3.18
CA CYS A 145 4.79 -15.53 -1.94
C CYS A 145 5.86 -16.23 -1.09
N GLN A 146 6.70 -17.05 -1.71
CA GLN A 146 7.77 -17.77 -1.02
C GLN A 146 8.83 -16.81 -0.48
N THR A 147 9.23 -15.81 -1.26
CA THR A 147 10.19 -14.78 -0.82
C THR A 147 9.66 -14.04 0.41
N TYR A 148 8.37 -13.66 0.39
CA TYR A 148 7.73 -13.00 1.52
C TYR A 148 7.65 -13.90 2.77
N GLY A 149 7.19 -15.14 2.61
CA GLY A 149 7.06 -16.10 3.71
C GLY A 149 8.39 -16.49 4.36
N GLN A 150 9.45 -16.66 3.56
CA GLN A 150 10.80 -16.99 4.06
C GLN A 150 11.41 -15.81 4.83
N ALA A 151 11.26 -14.58 4.30
CA ALA A 151 11.78 -13.38 4.94
C ALA A 151 11.09 -13.08 6.28
N GLY A 152 9.77 -13.31 6.38
CA GLY A 152 9.01 -13.15 7.63
C GLY A 152 9.28 -14.24 8.67
N SER A 153 9.78 -15.41 8.29
CA SER A 153 10.03 -16.54 9.21
C SER A 153 11.46 -16.59 9.78
N GLY A 154 12.25 -15.53 9.62
CA GLY A 154 13.63 -15.47 10.15
C GLY A 154 14.64 -16.43 9.48
N ARG A 155 14.28 -17.13 8.40
CA ARG A 155 15.22 -17.92 7.59
C ARG A 155 15.83 -17.05 6.51
N PHE A 156 16.87 -16.31 6.88
CA PHE A 156 17.73 -15.61 5.94
C PHE A 156 18.55 -16.65 5.15
N GLN A 157 18.22 -16.90 3.88
CA GLN A 157 19.22 -17.36 2.91
C GLN A 157 19.83 -16.11 2.25
N ARG A 158 21.15 -15.98 2.37
CA ARG A 158 21.94 -14.94 1.70
C ARG A 158 22.01 -15.23 0.19
N GLY A 159 21.74 -14.21 -0.62
CA GLY A 159 22.01 -14.17 -2.06
C GLY A 159 20.71 -14.17 -2.86
N SER A 160 20.43 -13.25 -3.78
CA SER A 160 21.34 -12.53 -4.67
C SER A 160 20.79 -11.13 -4.98
N ARG A 161 21.72 -10.20 -5.18
CA ARG A 161 21.50 -8.88 -5.74
C ARG A 161 21.02 -9.07 -7.18
N LEU A 162 19.74 -8.81 -7.45
CA LEU A 162 19.17 -8.87 -8.80
C LEU A 162 19.65 -7.65 -9.59
N ARG A 163 20.57 -7.89 -10.53
CA ARG A 163 20.74 -7.08 -11.73
C ARG A 163 20.00 -7.76 -12.87
#